data_AF-F9WXK4-F1
#
_entry.id   AF-F9WXK4-F1
#
_cell.length_a   1.000
_cell.length_b   1.000
_cell.length_c   1.000
_cell.angle_alpha   90.00
_cell.angle_beta   90.00
_cell.angle_gamma   90.00
#
_symmetry.space_group_name_H-M   'P 1'
#
loop_
_entity.id
_entity.type
_entity.pdbx_description
1 polymer ?
#
loop_
_entity_poly.entity_id
_entity_poly.type
_entity_poly.pdbx_seq_one_letter_code
_entity_poly.pdbx_strand_id
1 'polypeptide(L)'
;QHHHHRLPNQQPPNKMPRFSGSPADDDEDNDLGPASVVGQPGMPEPALRPKGPKLKFTPEDDALLVELKETKNLTWKQIADFFPGRSSGTLQVRYCTKLKAKTTIWTDDMVLKLRTAIQEYDNDRWRIISTKVGNGFSAGACREKALDLEVED
;
A
#
# COMPACT_ATOMS: atom_id res chain seq x y z
N GLN A 1 19.20 26.04 -7.63
CA GLN A 1 19.08 24.83 -8.47
C GLN A 1 20.06 23.81 -7.94
N HIS A 2 19.59 22.63 -7.52
CA HIS A 2 20.31 21.34 -7.60
C HIS A 2 19.27 20.26 -7.29
N HIS A 3 19.13 19.34 -8.24
CA HIS A 3 18.19 18.24 -8.26
C HIS A 3 18.90 16.99 -7.72
N HIS A 4 18.31 16.23 -6.81
CA HIS A 4 18.70 14.83 -6.59
C HIS A 4 17.48 13.94 -6.31
N HIS A 5 17.39 12.89 -7.13
CA HIS A 5 16.41 11.81 -7.13
C HIS A 5 16.61 10.84 -5.96
N ARG A 6 15.53 10.24 -5.42
CA ARG A 6 15.58 8.90 -4.79
C ARG A 6 14.21 8.19 -4.79
N LEU A 7 14.15 7.01 -5.42
CA LEU A 7 13.19 5.91 -5.21
C LEU A 7 13.91 4.79 -4.41
N PRO A 8 13.24 3.72 -3.94
CA PRO A 8 12.20 3.70 -2.93
C PRO A 8 12.58 2.67 -1.85
N ASN A 9 13.35 3.06 -0.84
CA ASN A 9 13.51 2.29 0.38
C ASN A 9 14.19 3.16 1.43
N GLN A 10 13.78 3.00 2.69
CA GLN A 10 14.35 3.58 3.91
C GLN A 10 13.67 4.86 4.43
N GLN A 11 13.06 4.68 5.61
CA GLN A 11 12.35 5.66 6.43
C GLN A 11 13.31 6.69 7.06
N PRO A 12 12.82 7.91 7.38
CA PRO A 12 13.64 8.99 7.93
C PRO A 12 13.93 8.81 9.44
N PRO A 13 15.13 9.20 9.93
CA PRO A 13 15.51 9.17 11.34
C PRO A 13 15.25 10.52 12.05
N ASN A 14 15.10 10.48 13.39
CA ASN A 14 15.32 11.52 14.43
C ASN A 14 14.22 11.48 15.54
N LYS A 15 14.43 11.74 16.85
CA LYS A 15 15.62 12.11 17.64
C LYS A 15 15.34 12.16 19.18
N MET A 16 16.40 11.92 19.99
CA MET A 16 16.83 12.63 21.26
C MET A 16 16.09 12.38 22.60
N PRO A 17 16.59 12.79 23.82
CA PRO A 17 17.79 13.58 24.21
C PRO A 17 18.63 13.08 25.45
N ARG A 18 19.76 13.78 25.72
CA ARG A 18 20.78 13.61 26.80
C ARG A 18 20.40 14.36 28.11
N PHE A 19 20.94 13.96 29.28
CA PHE A 19 20.99 14.82 30.51
C PHE A 19 22.41 14.98 31.09
N SER A 20 22.77 16.27 31.20
CA SER A 20 23.76 17.03 32.00
C SER A 20 25.12 16.47 32.43
N GLY A 21 26.14 17.27 32.08
CA GLY A 21 27.40 17.44 32.81
C GLY A 21 28.29 18.45 32.08
N SER A 22 28.47 19.66 32.62
CA SER A 22 29.37 20.72 32.12
C SER A 22 30.85 20.26 32.10
N PRO A 23 31.81 21.11 31.66
CA PRO A 23 31.94 21.90 30.43
C PRO A 23 33.27 21.55 29.72
N ALA A 24 33.26 21.24 28.44
CA ALA A 24 34.45 21.35 27.58
C ALA A 24 34.03 21.07 26.14
N ASP A 25 34.78 21.72 25.27
CA ASP A 25 34.68 21.78 23.83
C ASP A 25 34.53 20.43 23.12
N ASP A 26 34.02 20.54 21.90
CA ASP A 26 34.17 19.62 20.77
C ASP A 26 33.37 18.29 20.75
N ASP A 27 32.52 18.24 19.72
CA ASP A 27 32.27 17.11 18.81
C ASP A 27 31.46 15.84 19.23
N GLU A 28 30.63 15.44 18.26
CA GLU A 28 30.11 14.09 17.95
C GLU A 28 28.88 13.47 18.67
N ASP A 29 27.86 13.25 17.82
CA ASP A 29 27.05 12.03 17.57
C ASP A 29 26.64 11.08 18.73
N ASN A 30 25.33 11.04 19.02
CA ASN A 30 24.58 9.77 19.08
C ASN A 30 23.06 9.99 19.17
N ASP A 31 22.35 9.56 18.13
CA ASP A 31 20.90 9.46 18.02
C ASP A 31 20.43 8.11 18.61
N LEU A 32 19.95 8.13 19.86
CA LEU A 32 19.23 6.99 20.45
C LEU A 32 17.74 7.35 20.45
N GLY A 33 16.93 6.62 19.69
CA GLY A 33 15.47 6.61 19.82
C GLY A 33 15.04 6.22 21.24
N PRO A 34 13.75 6.40 21.62
CA PRO A 34 13.31 6.15 22.99
C PRO A 34 13.62 4.70 23.38
N ALA A 35 14.52 4.54 24.35
CA ALA A 35 14.92 3.24 24.87
C ALA A 35 13.69 2.48 25.36
N SER A 36 13.62 1.19 25.03
CA SER A 36 12.57 0.30 25.52
C SER A 36 12.50 0.39 27.06
N VAL A 37 11.36 0.87 27.58
CA VAL A 37 11.13 1.01 29.03
C VAL A 37 10.76 -0.33 29.69
N VAL A 38 10.57 -1.37 28.89
CA VAL A 38 10.29 -2.73 29.36
C VAL A 38 11.53 -3.28 30.07
N GLY A 39 11.48 -3.33 31.41
CA GLY A 39 12.54 -3.85 32.28
C GLY A 39 13.30 -2.80 33.09
N GLN A 40 12.94 -1.51 33.04
CA GLN A 40 13.56 -0.49 33.90
C GLN A 40 13.03 -0.55 35.35
N PRO A 41 13.89 -0.33 36.37
CA PRO A 41 13.48 -0.37 37.77
C PRO A 41 12.42 0.71 38.05
N GLY A 42 11.24 0.29 38.51
CA GLY A 42 10.10 1.19 38.79
C GLY A 42 8.97 1.15 37.77
N MET A 43 9.11 0.45 36.63
CA MET A 43 8.00 0.19 35.70
C MET A 43 7.33 -1.18 35.96
N PRO A 44 6.00 -1.27 35.81
CA PRO A 44 5.28 -2.52 36.04
C PRO A 44 5.75 -3.59 35.05
N GLU A 45 5.76 -4.86 35.50
CA GLU A 45 6.09 -5.98 34.63
C GLU A 45 5.23 -5.95 33.35
N PRO A 46 5.81 -6.31 32.18
CA PRO A 46 5.06 -6.33 30.93
C PRO A 46 3.78 -7.13 31.09
N ALA A 47 2.64 -6.51 30.76
CA ALA A 47 1.33 -7.14 30.90
C ALA A 47 1.35 -8.53 30.25
N LEU A 48 0.96 -9.55 31.01
CA LEU A 48 0.86 -10.93 30.53
C LEU A 48 -0.04 -10.91 29.30
N ARG A 49 0.56 -11.18 28.13
CA ARG A 49 -0.19 -11.22 26.87
C ARG A 49 -1.34 -12.23 27.04
N PRO A 50 -2.61 -11.83 26.87
CA PRO A 50 -3.73 -12.73 27.06
C PRO A 50 -3.60 -13.91 26.10
N LYS A 51 -3.34 -15.10 26.64
CA LYS A 51 -3.27 -16.36 25.90
C LYS A 51 -4.68 -16.93 25.76
N GLY A 52 -5.60 -16.15 25.20
CA GLY A 52 -6.87 -16.70 24.72
C GLY A 52 -6.63 -17.58 23.49
N PRO A 53 -7.54 -18.53 23.17
CA PRO A 53 -7.52 -19.22 21.89
C PRO A 53 -7.42 -18.19 20.77
N LYS A 54 -6.34 -18.22 19.98
CA LYS A 54 -6.17 -17.33 18.83
C LYS A 54 -7.18 -17.75 17.77
N LEU A 55 -8.39 -17.20 17.82
CA LEU A 55 -9.43 -17.46 16.85
C LEU A 55 -8.97 -16.92 15.49
N LYS A 56 -8.53 -17.83 14.60
CA LYS A 56 -8.10 -17.51 13.24
C LYS A 56 -9.33 -17.25 12.38
N PHE A 57 -9.19 -16.38 11.38
CA PHE A 57 -10.21 -16.23 10.33
C PHE A 57 -10.24 -17.49 9.47
N THR A 58 -11.43 -18.08 9.32
CA THR A 58 -11.68 -19.16 8.37
C THR A 58 -12.18 -18.61 7.02
N PRO A 59 -12.22 -19.41 5.95
CA PRO A 59 -12.84 -19.00 4.69
C PRO A 59 -14.31 -18.61 4.84
N GLU A 60 -15.06 -19.27 5.72
CA GLU A 60 -16.46 -18.99 6.02
C GLU A 60 -16.61 -17.64 6.72
N ASP A 61 -15.71 -17.33 7.67
CA ASP A 61 -15.64 -16.01 8.29
C ASP A 61 -15.41 -14.91 7.24
N ASP A 62 -14.46 -15.16 6.32
CA ASP A 62 -14.11 -14.21 5.27
C ASP A 62 -15.29 -13.99 4.30
N ALA A 63 -16.00 -15.05 3.93
CA ALA A 63 -17.19 -14.98 3.07
C ALA A 63 -18.32 -14.17 3.74
N LEU A 64 -18.61 -14.46 5.02
CA LEU A 64 -19.60 -13.71 5.79
C LEU A 64 -19.23 -12.23 5.91
N LEU A 65 -17.94 -11.94 6.17
CA LEU A 65 -17.45 -10.57 6.30
C LEU A 65 -17.66 -9.76 5.01
N VAL A 66 -17.42 -10.39 3.85
CA VAL A 66 -17.64 -9.78 2.54
C VAL A 66 -19.13 -9.57 2.26
N GLU A 67 -19.98 -10.57 2.49
CA GLU A 67 -21.43 -10.47 2.26
C GLU A 67 -22.04 -9.33 3.09
N LEU A 68 -21.74 -9.28 4.39
CA LEU A 68 -22.26 -8.24 5.27
C LEU A 68 -21.78 -6.84 4.85
N LYS A 69 -20.56 -6.73 4.33
CA LYS A 69 -19.96 -5.45 3.96
C LYS A 69 -20.40 -4.92 2.59
N GLU A 70 -20.41 -5.79 1.59
CA GLU A 70 -20.63 -5.41 0.19
C GLU A 70 -22.09 -5.60 -0.24
N THR A 71 -22.74 -6.67 0.20
CA THR A 71 -24.12 -7.00 -0.20
C THR A 71 -25.15 -6.36 0.71
N LYS A 72 -24.93 -6.39 2.03
CA LYS A 72 -25.85 -5.78 3.02
C LYS A 72 -25.47 -4.36 3.42
N ASN A 73 -24.32 -3.87 2.93
CA ASN A 73 -23.81 -2.52 3.15
C ASN A 73 -23.77 -2.10 4.63
N LEU A 74 -23.50 -3.03 5.55
CA LEU A 74 -23.47 -2.74 6.99
C LEU A 74 -22.22 -1.95 7.40
N THR A 75 -22.34 -1.20 8.49
CA THR A 75 -21.20 -0.55 9.14
C THR A 75 -20.35 -1.58 9.88
N TRP A 76 -19.05 -1.31 10.06
CA TRP A 76 -18.15 -2.21 10.79
C TRP A 76 -18.63 -2.54 12.21
N LYS A 77 -19.32 -1.60 12.85
CA LYS A 77 -19.89 -1.78 14.19
C LYS A 77 -21.02 -2.82 14.16
N GLN A 78 -21.94 -2.72 13.21
CA GLN A 78 -23.02 -3.70 13.04
C GLN A 78 -22.49 -5.07 12.60
N ILE A 79 -21.45 -5.10 11.77
CA ILE A 79 -20.81 -6.35 11.35
C ILE A 79 -20.21 -7.08 12.57
N ALA A 80 -19.63 -6.36 13.53
CA ALA A 80 -19.02 -6.98 14.72
C ALA A 80 -20.02 -7.79 15.56
N ASP A 81 -21.32 -7.47 15.50
CA ASP A 81 -22.37 -8.23 16.19
C ASP A 81 -22.49 -9.68 15.67
N PHE A 82 -22.01 -9.96 14.45
CA PHE A 82 -21.99 -11.30 13.83
C PHE A 82 -20.67 -12.05 14.06
N PHE A 83 -19.66 -11.42 14.65
CA PHE A 83 -18.33 -12.00 14.88
C PHE A 83 -17.97 -11.95 16.37
N PRO A 84 -18.52 -12.87 17.20
CA PRO A 84 -18.25 -12.87 18.63
C PRO A 84 -16.75 -12.99 18.91
N GLY A 85 -16.25 -12.10 19.79
CA GLY A 85 -14.82 -12.05 20.13
C GLY A 85 -13.93 -11.33 19.13
N ARG A 86 -14.48 -10.72 18.07
CA ARG A 86 -13.72 -9.83 17.15
C ARG A 86 -14.25 -8.41 17.24
N SER A 87 -13.33 -7.45 17.29
CA SER A 87 -13.70 -6.03 17.23
C SER A 87 -13.96 -5.59 15.79
N SER A 88 -14.78 -4.55 15.62
CA SER A 88 -15.01 -3.89 14.33
C SER A 88 -13.69 -3.46 13.65
N GLY A 89 -12.71 -2.99 14.42
CA GLY A 89 -11.38 -2.63 13.92
C GLY A 89 -10.60 -3.83 13.37
N THR A 90 -10.63 -4.97 14.05
CA THR A 90 -10.01 -6.21 13.56
C THR A 90 -10.62 -6.67 12.23
N LEU A 91 -11.95 -6.58 12.11
CA LEU A 91 -12.68 -6.94 10.89
C LEU A 91 -12.37 -5.99 9.73
N GLN A 92 -12.32 -4.68 9.99
CA GLN A 92 -11.94 -3.69 8.99
C GLN A 92 -10.52 -3.95 8.47
N VAL A 93 -9.56 -4.21 9.35
CA VAL A 93 -8.18 -4.52 8.95
C VAL A 93 -8.13 -5.80 8.12
N ARG A 94 -8.82 -6.86 8.54
CA ARG A 94 -8.91 -8.11 7.78
C ARG A 94 -9.47 -7.86 6.38
N TYR A 95 -10.59 -7.14 6.28
CA TYR A 95 -11.24 -6.85 5.02
C TYR A 95 -10.33 -6.04 4.09
N CYS A 96 -9.81 -4.90 4.55
CA CYS A 96 -8.99 -4.01 3.72
C CYS A 96 -7.67 -4.66 3.27
N THR A 97 -7.07 -5.52 4.10
CA THR A 97 -5.75 -6.10 3.80
C THR A 97 -5.79 -7.46 3.11
N LYS A 98 -6.87 -8.25 3.29
CA LYS A 98 -6.94 -9.63 2.79
C LYS A 98 -8.10 -9.90 1.84
N LEU A 99 -9.20 -9.14 1.90
CA LEU A 99 -10.44 -9.51 1.21
C LEU A 99 -10.84 -8.53 0.10
N LYS A 100 -10.75 -7.22 0.34
CA LYS A 100 -11.27 -6.19 -0.58
C LYS A 100 -10.78 -6.34 -2.01
N ALA A 101 -9.49 -6.62 -2.20
CA ALA A 101 -8.92 -6.80 -3.54
C ALA A 101 -9.47 -8.03 -4.27
N LYS A 102 -9.72 -9.12 -3.52
CA LYS A 102 -10.28 -10.37 -4.05
C LYS A 102 -11.77 -10.25 -4.39
N THR A 103 -12.46 -9.27 -3.80
CA THR A 103 -13.89 -9.02 -4.00
C THR A 103 -14.16 -7.86 -4.95
N THR A 104 -13.15 -7.12 -5.39
CA THR A 104 -13.31 -6.13 -6.46
C THR A 104 -13.72 -6.87 -7.74
N ILE A 105 -15.01 -6.79 -8.05
CA ILE A 105 -15.56 -7.30 -9.31
C ILE A 105 -15.33 -6.24 -10.37
N TRP A 106 -14.63 -6.61 -11.44
CA TRP A 106 -14.55 -5.80 -12.64
C TRP A 106 -15.91 -5.82 -13.35
N THR A 107 -16.65 -4.74 -13.23
CA THR A 107 -17.92 -4.59 -13.95
C THR A 107 -17.65 -4.33 -15.44
N ASP A 108 -18.59 -4.68 -16.32
CA ASP A 108 -18.48 -4.41 -17.76
C ASP A 108 -18.21 -2.92 -18.06
N ASP A 109 -18.82 -2.00 -17.31
CA ASP A 109 -18.54 -0.56 -17.41
C ASP A 109 -17.08 -0.22 -17.05
N MET A 110 -16.54 -0.79 -15.98
CA MET A 110 -15.14 -0.57 -15.58
C MET A 110 -14.17 -1.18 -16.59
N VAL A 111 -14.49 -2.35 -17.14
CA VAL A 111 -13.70 -3.00 -18.20
C VAL A 111 -13.74 -2.16 -19.47
N LEU A 112 -14.90 -1.62 -19.84
CA LEU A 112 -15.03 -0.72 -20.99
C LEU A 112 -14.18 0.53 -20.81
N LYS A 113 -14.27 1.20 -19.65
CA LYS A 113 -13.43 2.36 -19.32
C LYS A 113 -11.95 2.05 -19.39
N LEU A 114 -11.54 0.88 -18.88
CA LEU A 114 -10.15 0.43 -18.98
C LEU A 114 -9.71 0.25 -20.43
N ARG A 115 -10.52 -0.40 -21.27
CA ARG A 115 -10.23 -0.60 -22.70
C ARG A 115 -10.10 0.73 -23.43
N THR A 116 -11.00 1.67 -23.17
CA THR A 116 -10.94 3.02 -23.76
C THR A 116 -9.66 3.74 -23.36
N ALA A 117 -9.31 3.73 -22.06
CA ALA A 117 -8.11 4.39 -21.57
C ALA A 117 -6.81 3.79 -22.19
N ILE A 118 -6.75 2.46 -22.36
CA ILE A 118 -5.64 1.80 -23.05
C ILE A 118 -5.54 2.27 -24.50
N GLN A 119 -6.67 2.29 -25.22
CA GLN A 119 -6.71 2.71 -26.62
C GLN A 119 -6.30 4.17 -26.81
N GLU A 120 -6.76 5.07 -25.94
CA GLU A 120 -6.38 6.49 -25.94
C GLU A 120 -4.87 6.65 -25.69
N TYR A 121 -4.35 5.97 -24.67
CA TYR A 121 -2.92 5.96 -24.37
C TYR A 121 -2.09 5.47 -25.56
N ASP A 122 -2.48 4.38 -26.21
CA ASP A 122 -1.78 3.89 -27.39
C ASP A 122 -1.80 4.90 -28.53
N ASN A 123 -2.95 5.52 -28.81
CA ASN A 123 -3.03 6.55 -29.85
C ASN A 123 -2.11 7.74 -29.55
N ASP A 124 -2.10 8.21 -28.30
CA ASP A 124 -1.22 9.28 -27.87
C ASP A 124 0.26 8.89 -27.92
N ARG A 125 0.58 7.69 -27.46
CA ARG A 125 1.94 7.11 -27.51
C ARG A 125 2.48 7.14 -28.93
N TRP A 126 1.70 6.65 -29.89
CA TRP A 126 2.13 6.58 -31.28
C TRP A 126 2.18 7.93 -31.98
N ARG A 127 1.29 8.85 -31.59
CA ARG A 127 1.37 10.25 -32.02
C ARG A 127 2.70 10.88 -31.55
N ILE A 128 3.06 10.72 -30.28
CA ILE A 128 4.31 11.25 -29.73
C ILE A 128 5.52 10.62 -30.44
N ILE A 129 5.51 9.30 -30.64
CA ILE A 129 6.58 8.59 -31.35
C ILE A 129 6.74 9.14 -32.77
N SER A 130 5.65 9.31 -33.52
CA SER A 130 5.72 9.83 -34.89
C SER A 130 6.37 11.21 -34.97
N THR A 131 6.08 12.09 -34.00
CA THR A 131 6.74 13.41 -33.90
C THR A 131 8.25 13.28 -33.67
N LYS A 132 8.69 12.23 -32.97
CA LYS A 132 10.12 11.97 -32.70
C LYS A 132 10.84 11.29 -33.85
N VAL A 133 10.18 10.41 -34.59
CA VAL A 133 10.74 9.71 -35.76
C VAL A 133 11.00 10.70 -36.90
N GLY A 134 10.17 11.74 -37.03
CA GLY A 134 10.40 12.85 -37.94
C GLY A 134 9.25 13.06 -38.94
N ASN A 135 9.30 14.19 -39.64
CA ASN A 135 8.26 14.59 -40.57
C ASN A 135 8.13 13.56 -41.71
N GLY A 136 6.93 13.01 -41.90
CA GLY A 136 6.60 12.06 -42.98
C GLY A 136 6.15 10.68 -42.51
N PHE A 137 6.37 10.35 -41.24
CA PHE A 137 5.88 9.10 -40.66
C PHE A 137 4.64 9.37 -39.81
N SER A 138 3.52 8.73 -40.15
CA SER A 138 2.31 8.83 -39.35
C SER A 138 2.43 7.96 -38.09
N ALA A 139 1.65 8.28 -37.06
CA ALA A 139 1.50 7.42 -35.88
C ALA A 139 1.15 5.96 -36.25
N GLY A 140 0.34 5.77 -37.29
CA GLY A 140 0.00 4.45 -37.83
C GLY A 140 1.19 3.73 -38.47
N ALA A 141 2.01 4.44 -39.25
CA ALA A 141 3.20 3.86 -39.86
C ALA A 141 4.26 3.48 -38.81
N CYS A 142 4.43 4.29 -37.77
CA CYS A 142 5.31 3.97 -36.64
C CYS A 142 4.83 2.74 -35.86
N ARG A 143 3.51 2.56 -35.70
CA ARG A 143 2.91 1.36 -35.10
C ARG A 143 3.26 0.10 -35.85
N GLU A 144 2.92 0.09 -37.14
CA GLU A 144 3.10 -1.06 -38.02
C GLU A 144 4.58 -1.47 -38.04
N LYS A 145 5.47 -0.50 -38.20
CA LYS A 145 6.90 -0.79 -38.22
C LYS A 145 7.43 -1.35 -36.90
N ALA A 146 6.89 -0.91 -35.76
CA ALA A 146 7.30 -1.45 -34.47
C ALA A 146 6.82 -2.89 -34.24
N LEU A 147 5.62 -3.24 -34.73
CA LEU A 147 5.12 -4.62 -34.69
C LEU A 147 6.00 -5.55 -35.53
N ASP A 148 6.45 -5.11 -36.70
CA ASP A 148 7.38 -5.91 -37.52
C ASP A 148 8.70 -6.19 -36.79
N LEU A 149 9.22 -5.20 -36.05
CA LEU A 149 10.47 -5.35 -35.29
C LEU A 149 10.33 -6.31 -34.10
N GLU A 150 9.15 -6.40 -33.48
CA GLU A 150 8.88 -7.35 -32.39
C GLU A 150 8.77 -8.82 -32.86
N VAL A 151 8.58 -9.06 -34.17
CA VAL A 151 8.49 -10.41 -34.77
C VAL A 151 9.85 -10.93 -35.24
N GLU A 152 10.84 -10.06 -35.38
CA GLU A 152 12.19 -10.39 -35.84
C GLU A 152 13.17 -10.76 -34.70
N ASP A 153 12.73 -10.71 -33.43
CA ASP A 153 13.48 -11.12 -32.21
C ASP A 153 13.02 -12.48 -31.64
#